data_AF-A0AAP0P0Y1-F1
#
_entry.id   AF-A0AAP0P0Y1-F1
#
_cell.length_a   1.000
_cell.length_b   1.000
_cell.length_c   1.000
_cell.angle_alpha   90.00
_cell.angle_beta   90.00
_cell.angle_gamma   90.00
#
_symmetry.space_group_name_H-M   'P 1'
#
loop_
_entity.id
_entity.type
_entity.pdbx_description
1 polymer ?
#
loop_
_entity_poly.entity_id
_entity_poly.type
_entity_poly.pdbx_seq_one_letter_code
_entity_poly.pdbx_strand_id
1 'polypeptide(L)'
;MRYSLLAGGKRVRPALCIVACELVGGEEASAMPPPRAVEMIHTMSLIYDDLPCMDNDDLRRGKPTNHKVYGEDVAVLAGDAPSPSPSSTWPTPPEASPRSGSGGSGD
;
A
#
# COMPACT_ATOMS: atom_id res chain seq x y z
N MET A 1 9.62 8.16 1.49
CA MET A 1 8.46 7.23 1.65
C MET A 1 7.33 7.43 0.64
N ARG A 2 6.65 8.59 0.56
CA ARG A 2 5.45 8.76 -0.31
C ARG A 2 5.69 8.40 -1.78
N TYR A 3 6.86 8.73 -2.33
CA TYR A 3 7.22 8.38 -3.71
C TYR A 3 7.05 6.89 -4.00
N SER A 4 7.73 6.02 -3.25
CA SER A 4 7.67 4.57 -3.45
C SER A 4 6.31 3.99 -3.06
N LEU A 5 5.69 4.51 -1.99
CA LEU A 5 4.39 4.03 -1.52
C LEU A 5 3.28 4.28 -2.53
N LEU A 6 3.30 5.44 -3.20
CA LEU A 6 2.29 5.86 -4.18
C LEU A 6 2.69 5.51 -5.63
N ALA A 7 3.81 4.80 -5.84
CA ALA A 7 4.27 4.37 -7.17
C ALA A 7 3.39 3.28 -7.81
N GLY A 8 2.16 3.06 -7.33
CA GLY A 8 1.22 2.04 -7.81
C GLY A 8 1.38 0.71 -7.11
N GLY A 9 1.17 -0.39 -7.83
CA GLY A 9 1.27 -1.77 -7.31
C GLY A 9 -0.07 -2.49 -7.24
N LYS A 10 -0.03 -3.83 -7.15
CA LYS A 10 -1.21 -4.69 -7.17
C LYS A 10 -2.03 -4.65 -5.86
N ARG A 11 -1.46 -4.09 -4.77
CA ARG A 11 -2.08 -4.00 -3.43
C ARG A 11 -2.69 -5.31 -2.92
N VAL A 12 -2.04 -6.43 -3.25
CA VAL A 12 -2.53 -7.77 -2.88
C VAL A 12 -2.58 -7.95 -1.36
N ARG A 13 -1.60 -7.43 -0.62
CA ARG A 13 -1.52 -7.60 0.83
C ARG A 13 -2.65 -6.86 1.57
N PRO A 14 -2.94 -5.58 1.27
CA PRO A 14 -4.13 -4.91 1.80
C PRO A 14 -5.43 -5.63 1.46
N ALA A 15 -5.59 -6.05 0.20
CA ALA A 15 -6.81 -6.73 -0.25
C ALA A 15 -7.03 -8.03 0.53
N LEU A 16 -5.98 -8.84 0.73
CA LEU A 16 -6.05 -10.05 1.55
C LEU A 16 -6.44 -9.76 3.00
N CYS A 17 -5.95 -8.67 3.58
CA CYS A 17 -6.27 -8.29 4.95
C CYS A 17 -7.75 -7.87 5.10
N ILE A 18 -8.28 -7.12 4.13
CA ILE A 18 -9.70 -6.74 4.09
C ILE A 18 -10.58 -7.97 3.89
N VAL A 19 -10.29 -8.80 2.88
CA VAL A 19 -11.06 -10.03 2.59
C VAL A 19 -11.04 -10.99 3.78
N ALA A 20 -9.92 -11.11 4.49
CA ALA A 20 -9.85 -11.93 5.70
C ALA A 20 -10.74 -11.38 6.83
N CYS A 21 -10.86 -10.06 6.96
CA CYS A 21 -11.75 -9.42 7.93
C CYS A 21 -13.23 -9.66 7.58
N GLU A 22 -13.59 -9.50 6.30
CA GLU A 22 -14.94 -9.80 5.81
C GLU A 22 -15.31 -11.27 5.98
N LEU A 23 -14.36 -12.19 5.74
CA LEU A 23 -14.56 -13.62 5.88
C LEU A 23 -14.93 -14.04 7.31
N VAL A 24 -14.45 -13.33 8.32
CA VAL A 24 -14.78 -13.60 9.73
C VAL A 24 -15.98 -12.78 10.23
N GLY A 25 -16.70 -12.10 9.33
CA GLY A 25 -17.89 -11.30 9.64
C GLY A 25 -17.60 -9.88 10.11
N GLY A 26 -16.39 -9.37 9.90
CA GLY A 26 -16.05 -7.97 10.14
C GLY A 26 -16.41 -7.08 8.95
N GLU A 27 -16.48 -5.77 9.18
CA GLU A 27 -16.67 -4.77 8.12
C GLU A 27 -15.32 -4.16 7.71
N GLU A 28 -15.14 -3.81 6.43
CA GLU A 28 -13.92 -3.16 5.92
C GLU A 28 -13.55 -1.91 6.74
N ALA A 29 -14.55 -1.11 7.13
CA ALA A 29 -14.34 0.09 7.96
C ALA A 29 -13.68 -0.24 9.31
N SER A 30 -13.96 -1.42 9.85
CA SER A 30 -13.39 -1.94 11.09
C SER A 30 -12.02 -2.62 10.89
N ALA A 31 -11.69 -3.00 9.65
CA ALA A 31 -10.43 -3.63 9.30
C ALA A 31 -9.24 -2.64 9.29
N MET A 32 -9.49 -1.34 9.31
CA MET A 32 -8.45 -0.30 9.37
C MET A 32 -7.99 -0.07 10.81
N PRO A 33 -6.68 0.16 11.09
CA PRO A 33 -5.56 0.41 10.17
C PRO A 33 -4.73 -0.78 9.61
N PRO A 34 -4.86 -2.06 10.03
CA PRO A 34 -3.90 -3.11 9.67
C PRO A 34 -3.50 -3.25 8.17
N PRO A 35 -4.43 -3.23 7.18
CA PRO A 35 -4.09 -3.33 5.77
C PRO A 35 -3.09 -2.26 5.32
N ARG A 36 -3.19 -1.04 5.88
CA ARG A 36 -2.29 0.08 5.59
C ARG A 36 -0.89 -0.20 6.12
N ALA A 37 -0.78 -0.61 7.38
CA ALA A 37 0.50 -0.91 7.99
C ALA A 37 1.27 -1.99 7.21
N VAL A 38 0.57 -3.03 6.73
CA VAL A 38 1.17 -4.11 5.94
C VAL A 38 1.72 -3.63 4.60
N GLU A 39 0.99 -2.78 3.87
CA GLU A 39 1.48 -2.22 2.59
C GLU A 39 2.66 -1.28 2.78
N MET A 40 2.73 -0.62 3.94
CA MET A 40 3.84 0.26 4.27
C MET A 40 5.09 -0.54 4.56
N ILE A 41 5.02 -1.55 5.43
CA ILE A 41 6.13 -2.48 5.66
C ILE A 41 6.58 -3.11 4.35
N HIS A 42 5.64 -3.51 3.47
CA HIS A 42 5.98 -4.00 2.14
C HIS A 42 6.76 -2.99 1.30
N THR A 43 6.33 -1.73 1.30
CA THR A 43 7.01 -0.68 0.52
C THR A 43 8.40 -0.41 1.08
N MET A 44 8.57 -0.43 2.41
CA MET A 44 9.86 -0.21 3.06
C MET A 44 10.86 -1.32 2.73
N SER A 45 10.40 -2.59 2.74
CA SER A 45 11.27 -3.69 2.34
C SER A 45 11.75 -3.51 0.91
N LEU A 46 10.87 -3.12 -0.01
CA LEU A 46 11.24 -2.88 -1.41
C LEU A 46 12.25 -1.73 -1.58
N ILE A 47 12.20 -0.70 -0.73
CA ILE A 47 13.17 0.40 -0.78
C ILE A 47 14.57 -0.11 -0.41
N TYR A 48 14.67 -0.99 0.59
CA TYR A 48 15.94 -1.62 0.95
C TYR A 48 16.40 -2.61 -0.13
N ASP A 49 15.50 -3.43 -0.66
CA ASP A 49 15.80 -4.38 -1.73
C ASP A 49 16.40 -3.67 -2.95
N ASP A 50 15.88 -2.48 -3.28
CA ASP A 50 16.38 -1.69 -4.41
C ASP A 50 17.80 -1.14 -4.21
N LEU A 51 18.39 -1.14 -3.00
CA LEU A 51 19.70 -0.53 -2.75
C LEU A 51 20.84 -1.25 -3.50
N PRO A 52 21.94 -0.55 -3.85
CA PRO A 52 23.09 -1.16 -4.53
C PRO A 52 23.74 -2.32 -3.80
N CYS A 53 23.60 -2.38 -2.47
CA CYS A 53 24.10 -3.46 -1.64
C CYS A 53 23.19 -4.70 -1.57
N MET A 54 21.95 -4.61 -2.08
CA MET A 54 20.98 -5.71 -2.14
C MET A 54 20.75 -6.11 -3.60
N ASP A 55 19.62 -5.74 -4.22
CA ASP A 55 19.31 -6.12 -5.61
C ASP A 55 19.86 -5.13 -6.65
N ASN A 56 20.24 -3.92 -6.22
CA ASN A 56 20.77 -2.86 -7.10
C ASN A 56 19.85 -2.55 -8.29
N ASP A 57 18.53 -2.55 -8.05
CA ASP A 57 17.54 -2.27 -9.07
C ASP A 57 17.49 -0.77 -9.38
N ASP A 58 17.73 -0.40 -10.64
CA ASP A 58 17.62 0.99 -11.11
C ASP A 58 16.15 1.42 -11.33
N LEU A 59 15.27 0.46 -11.62
CA LEU A 59 13.88 0.70 -11.98
C LEU A 59 12.94 -0.26 -11.23
N ARG A 60 11.85 0.29 -10.69
CA ARG A 60 10.72 -0.48 -10.15
C ARG A 60 9.41 0.01 -10.74
N ARG A 61 8.62 -0.92 -11.29
CA ARG A 61 7.33 -0.62 -11.93
C ARG A 61 7.44 0.47 -13.01
N GLY A 62 8.53 0.44 -13.78
CA GLY A 62 8.81 1.40 -14.85
C GLY A 62 9.21 2.81 -14.38
N LYS A 63 9.45 3.00 -13.07
CA LYS A 63 9.92 4.27 -12.49
C LYS A 63 11.30 4.08 -11.84
N PRO A 64 12.15 5.12 -11.80
CA PRO A 64 13.40 5.08 -11.04
C PRO A 64 13.19 4.68 -9.59
N THR A 65 14.03 3.81 -9.06
CA THR A 65 13.97 3.38 -7.66
C THR A 65 14.32 4.53 -6.70
N ASN A 66 14.00 4.35 -5.41
CA ASN A 66 14.08 5.44 -4.44
C ASN A 66 15.49 6.04 -4.36
N HIS A 67 16.50 5.18 -4.29
CA HIS A 67 17.90 5.58 -4.18
C HIS A 67 18.41 6.28 -5.45
N LYS A 68 17.86 5.97 -6.63
CA LYS A 68 18.17 6.67 -7.89
C LYS A 68 17.60 8.08 -7.95
N VAL A 69 16.49 8.34 -7.27
CA VAL A 69 15.86 9.68 -7.25
C VAL A 69 16.43 10.55 -6.14
N TYR A 70 16.63 9.99 -4.95
CA TYR A 70 16.91 10.76 -3.73
C TYR A 70 18.28 10.48 -3.10
N GLY A 71 19.03 9.50 -3.60
CA GLY A 71 20.26 9.04 -2.97
C GLY A 71 20.03 7.85 -2.02
N GLU A 72 21.08 7.07 -1.79
CA GLU A 72 21.06 5.89 -0.93
C GLU A 72 20.79 6.22 0.54
N ASP A 73 21.35 7.33 1.03
CA ASP A 73 21.15 7.84 2.38
C ASP A 73 19.68 8.15 2.67
N VAL A 74 19.01 8.85 1.74
CA VAL A 74 17.58 9.15 1.85
C VAL A 74 16.74 7.90 1.66
N ALA A 75 17.16 6.97 0.82
CA ALA A 75 16.46 5.69 0.64
C ALA A 75 16.50 4.84 1.91
N VAL A 76 17.65 4.73 2.57
CA VAL A 76 17.79 4.04 3.87
C VAL A 76 16.88 4.69 4.91
N LEU A 77 16.93 6.02 5.06
CA LEU A 77 16.07 6.73 6.01
C LEU A 77 14.58 6.61 5.67
N ALA A 78 14.23 6.51 4.38
CA ALA A 78 12.87 6.24 3.95
C ALA A 78 12.44 4.81 4.33
N GLY A 79 13.35 3.84 4.27
CA GLY A 79 13.13 2.46 4.74
C GLY A 79 13.04 2.31 6.26
N ASP A 80 13.56 3.26 7.03
CA ASP A 80 13.48 3.29 8.51
C ASP A 80 12.29 4.12 9.04
N ALA A 81 11.63 4.92 8.19
CA ALA A 81 10.57 5.82 8.61
C ALA A 81 9.40 5.07 9.30
N PRO A 82 8.97 5.48 10.51
CA PRO A 82 7.93 4.75 11.22
C PRO A 82 6.61 4.69 10.43
N SER A 83 5.89 3.57 10.60
CA SER A 83 4.53 3.42 10.09
C SER A 83 3.69 4.61 10.58
N PRO A 84 2.96 5.30 9.69
CA PRO A 84 2.39 6.59 9.98
C PRO A 84 1.23 6.43 10.96
N SER A 85 1.08 7.45 11.78
CA SER A 85 -0.05 7.64 12.67
C SER A 85 -1.38 7.32 11.95
N PRO A 86 -2.39 6.75 12.64
CA PRO A 86 -3.72 6.51 12.09
C PRO A 86 -4.33 7.72 11.36
N SER A 87 -3.94 8.94 11.76
CA SER A 87 -4.37 10.22 11.21
C SER A 87 -3.72 10.63 9.88
N SER A 88 -2.67 9.93 9.43
CA SER A 88 -2.06 10.22 8.13
C SER A 88 -2.96 9.66 7.03
N THR A 89 -3.54 10.57 6.24
CA THR A 89 -4.48 10.30 5.16
C THR A 89 -3.87 9.31 4.16
N TRP A 90 -4.35 8.07 4.20
CA TRP A 90 -4.16 7.13 3.11
C TRP A 90 -5.03 7.60 1.94
N PRO A 91 -4.54 7.60 0.68
CA PRO A 91 -5.42 7.86 -0.44
C PRO A 91 -6.41 6.69 -0.54
N THR A 92 -7.68 6.97 -0.25
CA THR A 92 -8.77 6.04 -0.53
C THR A 92 -8.76 5.74 -2.02
N PRO A 93 -8.93 4.47 -2.44
CA PRO A 93 -9.21 4.19 -3.84
C PRO A 93 -10.43 5.01 -4.28
N PRO A 94 -10.50 5.46 -5.54
CA PRO A 94 -11.71 6.10 -6.05
C PRO A 94 -12.87 5.13 -5.84
N GLU A 95 -13.92 5.63 -5.20
CA GLU A 95 -15.13 4.91 -4.83
C GLU A 95 -15.58 4.02 -6.00
N ALA A 96 -15.52 2.71 -5.81
CA ALA A 96 -16.08 1.78 -6.78
C ALA A 96 -17.58 2.06 -6.82
N SER A 97 -18.06 2.54 -7.97
CA SER A 97 -19.46 2.83 -8.24
C SER A 97 -20.35 1.74 -7.63
N PRO A 98 -21.38 2.10 -6.84
CA PRO A 98 -22.21 1.10 -6.18
C PRO A 98 -22.75 0.14 -7.24
N ARG A 99 -22.42 -1.15 -7.09
CA ARG A 99 -23.07 -2.21 -7.87
C ARG A 99 -24.56 -2.04 -7.65
N SER A 100 -25.26 -1.59 -8.68
CA SER A 100 -26.71 -1.44 -8.66
C SER A 100 -27.33 -2.78 -8.32
N GLY A 101 -27.68 -2.97 -7.05
CA GLY A 101 -28.52 -4.05 -6.60
C GLY A 101 -29.93 -3.78 -7.09
N SER A 102 -30.29 -4.34 -8.24
CA SER A 102 -31.70 -4.48 -8.62
C SER A 102 -32.27 -5.70 -7.88
N GLY A 103 -32.51 -5.52 -6.58
CA GLY A 103 -33.45 -6.33 -5.82
C GLY A 103 -34.71 -5.49 -5.59
N GLY A 104 -35.74 -5.74 -6.38
CA GLY A 104 -37.03 -5.04 -6.31
C GLY A 104 -38.15 -5.99 -6.70
N SER A 105 -38.72 -6.63 -5.69
CA SER A 105 -39.99 -7.36 -5.70
C SER A 105 -41.17 -6.46 -6.07
N GLY A 106 -42.12 -6.98 -6.85
CA GLY A 106 -43.44 -6.38 -7.03
C GLY A 106 -44.24 -7.06 -8.14
N ASP A 107 -45.34 -7.70 -7.74
CA ASP A 107 -46.42 -8.38 -8.47
C ASP A 107 -46.22 -9.82 -8.98
#